data_AF-A0A432GV77-F1
#
_entry.id   AF-A0A432GV77-F1
#
_cell.length_a   1.000
_cell.length_b   1.000
_cell.length_c   1.000
_cell.angle_alpha   90.00
_cell.angle_beta   90.00
_cell.angle_gamma   90.00
#
_symmetry.space_group_name_H-M   'P 1'
#
loop_
_entity.id
_entity.type
_entity.pdbx_description
1 polymer ?
#
loop_
_entity_poly.entity_id
_entity_poly.type
_entity_poly.pdbx_seq_one_letter_code
_entity_poly.pdbx_strand_id
1 'polypeptide(L)'
;LLGDFEKNFLELPSEVLVTSMAVHQRYFPVFQKNEDNKTGEKKLLPHFVTVRNGDERALETVRRGNAKVLRARLSDARFFYLNDQKKALSDFQKKADNVVFFQQRGSQAQRVQRIAELGVYIAHALNLSKAQKKQVQRIAELSKFDLGTRMVTEFPELQGVMGENYAKLKNEPALVCSGIREHYYPRTAKDSLPQNLETVAVAVADKLDMLNTAFSLDMIPTGAADPFALRRTAQGIIQLILGSGISLGLHDLTSEAIRLLDAQQKLGLDRSKLQQELIEFLLQRQRWYMQQRNIRYDLIEAVLQFRPSEGAESKALPVEQLQLAEFLGKHLETDIFKRSVEAIVRAANISYKYPKKIAKNMDQSALKLTEEKNFFTALQPILNSDQQARWNPENYLKQLHAIEPVVTRFFEDVMVMDEDPVKCGNRLWLCSQLAEWSGRHLDLRAIVFA
;
A
#
# COMPACT_ATOMS: atom_id res chain seq x y z
N LEU A 1 1.19 19.64 -39.27
CA LEU A 1 0.48 20.89 -39.62
C LEU A 1 0.25 21.69 -38.36
N LEU A 2 0.79 22.91 -38.28
CA LEU A 2 0.51 23.84 -37.18
C LEU A 2 -0.85 24.51 -37.42
N GLY A 3 -1.65 24.65 -36.37
CA GLY A 3 -2.92 25.37 -36.36
C GLY A 3 -3.10 26.17 -35.07
N ASP A 4 -4.08 27.08 -35.10
CA ASP A 4 -4.34 28.04 -34.04
C ASP A 4 -5.75 27.89 -33.48
N PHE A 5 -5.92 28.28 -32.22
CA PHE A 5 -7.24 28.47 -31.60
C PHE A 5 -7.30 29.82 -30.87
N GLU A 6 -8.50 30.24 -30.49
CA GLU A 6 -8.72 31.56 -29.89
C GLU A 6 -8.06 31.65 -28.51
N LYS A 7 -7.27 32.72 -28.29
CA LYS A 7 -6.57 32.99 -27.01
C LYS A 7 -7.49 32.98 -25.80
N ASN A 8 -8.76 33.33 -25.96
CA ASN A 8 -9.73 33.38 -24.86
C ASN A 8 -9.94 31.99 -24.22
N PHE A 9 -9.67 30.89 -24.92
CA PHE A 9 -9.73 29.55 -24.32
C PHE A 9 -8.62 29.29 -23.30
N LEU A 10 -7.55 30.09 -23.29
CA LEU A 10 -6.47 29.98 -22.29
C LEU A 10 -6.92 30.34 -20.86
N GLU A 11 -8.15 30.85 -20.68
CA GLU A 11 -8.74 30.99 -19.35
C GLU A 11 -9.15 29.64 -18.72
N LEU A 12 -9.27 28.58 -19.52
CA LEU A 12 -9.52 27.24 -19.02
C LEU A 12 -8.25 26.66 -18.37
N PRO A 13 -8.39 25.79 -17.36
CA PRO A 13 -7.26 25.03 -16.85
C PRO A 13 -6.52 24.33 -17.99
N SER A 14 -5.19 24.36 -17.95
CA SER A 14 -4.35 23.84 -19.04
C SER A 14 -4.62 22.35 -19.30
N GLU A 15 -4.96 21.59 -18.27
CA GLU A 15 -5.33 20.18 -18.36
C GLU A 15 -6.59 19.96 -19.20
N VAL A 16 -7.59 20.86 -19.13
CA VAL A 16 -8.81 20.79 -19.95
C VAL A 16 -8.46 20.94 -21.43
N LEU A 17 -7.59 21.91 -21.73
CA LEU A 17 -7.13 22.20 -23.09
C LEU A 17 -6.30 21.03 -23.63
N VAL A 18 -5.36 20.52 -22.83
CA VAL A 18 -4.50 19.38 -23.18
C VAL A 18 -5.32 18.12 -23.42
N THR A 19 -6.27 17.79 -22.54
CA THR A 19 -7.13 16.61 -22.73
C THR A 19 -8.00 16.75 -23.98
N SER A 20 -8.58 17.93 -24.21
CA SER A 20 -9.37 18.20 -25.42
C SER A 20 -8.55 18.00 -26.70
N MET A 21 -7.29 18.44 -26.70
CA MET A 21 -6.40 18.29 -27.85
C MET A 21 -5.86 16.86 -27.97
N ALA A 22 -5.18 16.35 -26.96
CA ALA A 22 -4.42 15.11 -27.02
C ALA A 22 -5.29 13.86 -27.00
N VAL A 23 -6.31 13.82 -26.13
CA VAL A 23 -7.14 12.62 -25.95
C VAL A 23 -8.27 12.59 -26.97
N HIS A 24 -9.01 13.70 -27.12
CA HIS A 24 -10.22 13.71 -27.96
C HIS A 24 -9.94 13.96 -29.44
N GLN A 25 -8.93 14.77 -29.77
CA GLN A 25 -8.63 15.15 -31.16
C GLN A 25 -7.31 14.58 -31.68
N ARG A 26 -6.50 13.94 -30.83
CA ARG A 26 -5.15 13.45 -31.17
C ARG A 26 -4.23 14.55 -31.72
N TYR A 27 -4.38 15.77 -31.20
CA TYR A 27 -3.54 16.92 -31.49
C TYR A 27 -2.47 17.06 -30.41
N PHE A 28 -1.31 17.56 -30.82
CA PHE A 28 -0.22 17.88 -29.91
C PHE A 28 -0.36 19.32 -29.41
N PRO A 29 -0.55 19.56 -28.10
CA PRO A 29 -0.53 20.89 -27.53
C PRO A 29 0.85 21.52 -27.66
N VAL A 30 0.90 22.83 -27.97
CA VAL A 30 2.16 23.57 -28.09
C VAL A 30 2.43 24.34 -26.80
N PHE A 31 3.60 24.13 -26.23
CA PHE A 31 4.07 24.85 -25.05
C PHE A 31 5.17 25.83 -25.43
N GLN A 32 5.25 26.94 -24.70
CA GLN A 32 6.36 27.87 -24.82
C GLN A 32 7.67 27.15 -24.45
N LYS A 33 8.73 27.39 -25.23
CA LYS A 33 10.08 26.95 -24.89
C LYS A 33 10.52 27.72 -23.65
N ASN A 34 10.66 27.04 -22.51
CA ASN A 34 11.23 27.63 -21.31
C ASN A 34 12.76 27.59 -21.43
N GLU A 35 13.41 28.76 -21.42
CA GLU A 35 14.87 28.86 -21.38
C GLU A 35 15.42 28.74 -19.95
N ASP A 36 14.62 29.10 -18.94
CA ASP A 36 14.94 28.98 -17.52
C ASP A 36 14.03 27.94 -16.83
N ASN A 37 14.56 26.73 -16.65
CA ASN A 37 13.87 25.58 -16.08
C ASN A 37 13.69 25.64 -14.53
N LYS A 38 13.50 26.83 -13.95
CA LYS A 38 13.47 27.00 -12.48
C LYS A 38 12.15 26.61 -11.82
N THR A 39 11.02 26.70 -12.52
CA THR A 39 9.68 26.43 -11.95
C THR A 39 8.99 25.18 -12.48
N GLY A 40 9.53 24.52 -13.52
CA GLY A 40 8.95 23.31 -14.11
C GLY A 40 7.58 23.49 -14.82
N GLU A 41 6.92 24.64 -14.66
CA GLU A 41 5.62 24.93 -15.26
C GLU A 41 5.74 25.29 -16.75
N LYS A 42 5.08 24.51 -17.60
CA LYS A 42 5.02 24.75 -19.05
C LYS A 42 3.84 25.65 -19.38
N LYS A 43 4.09 26.82 -19.96
CA LYS A 43 3.03 27.72 -20.41
C LYS A 43 2.46 27.24 -21.75
N LEU A 44 1.17 26.93 -21.78
CA LEU A 44 0.47 26.51 -22.99
C LEU A 44 0.23 27.71 -23.92
N LEU A 45 0.50 27.51 -25.21
CA LEU A 45 0.27 28.50 -26.26
C LEU A 45 -1.05 28.20 -27.00
N PRO A 46 -1.67 29.20 -27.65
CA PRO A 46 -2.93 29.03 -28.40
C PRO A 46 -2.72 28.32 -29.76
N HIS A 47 -1.85 27.30 -29.78
CA HIS A 47 -1.46 26.56 -30.96
C HIS A 47 -1.55 25.05 -30.71
N PHE A 48 -1.81 24.31 -31.78
CA PHE A 48 -1.79 22.86 -31.79
C PHE A 48 -1.08 22.35 -33.04
N VAL A 49 -0.49 21.16 -32.94
CA VAL A 49 0.08 20.45 -34.09
C VAL A 49 -0.75 19.20 -34.34
N THR A 50 -1.16 19.01 -35.59
CA THR A 50 -1.85 17.79 -36.03
C THR A 50 -1.06 17.08 -37.13
N VAL A 51 -1.22 15.76 -37.18
CA VAL A 51 -0.62 14.88 -38.20
C VAL A 51 -1.68 14.57 -39.23
N ARG A 52 -1.31 14.68 -40.51
CA ARG A 52 -2.21 14.38 -41.63
C ARG A 52 -1.44 13.72 -42.76
N ASN A 53 -2.11 12.85 -43.50
CA ASN A 53 -1.54 12.19 -44.67
C ASN A 53 -1.82 13.04 -45.92
N GLY A 54 -0.82 13.24 -46.78
CA GLY A 54 -0.97 13.96 -48.07
C GLY A 54 0.16 14.95 -48.39
N ASP A 55 0.00 15.67 -49.51
CA ASP A 55 0.92 16.67 -50.09
C ASP A 55 0.48 18.13 -49.79
N GLU A 56 1.18 19.14 -50.28
CA GLU A 56 0.92 20.55 -49.93
C GLU A 56 -0.45 21.10 -50.39
N ARG A 57 -1.30 20.28 -51.02
CA ARG A 57 -2.61 20.71 -51.50
C ARG A 57 -3.57 21.01 -50.35
N ALA A 58 -4.22 22.18 -50.43
CA ALA A 58 -5.31 22.63 -49.54
C ALA A 58 -4.99 22.66 -48.03
N LEU A 59 -3.71 22.89 -47.65
CA LEU A 59 -3.28 22.94 -46.25
C LEU A 59 -4.08 23.93 -45.39
N GLU A 60 -4.42 25.10 -45.92
CA GLU A 60 -5.22 26.11 -45.21
C GLU A 60 -6.63 25.62 -44.88
N THR A 61 -7.26 24.91 -45.82
CA THR A 61 -8.59 24.33 -45.61
C THR A 61 -8.55 23.27 -44.51
N VAL A 62 -7.53 22.41 -44.52
CA VAL A 62 -7.31 21.40 -43.48
C VAL A 62 -7.02 22.05 -42.13
N ARG A 63 -6.22 23.12 -42.10
CA ARG A 63 -5.92 23.87 -40.87
C ARG A 63 -7.18 24.47 -40.26
N ARG A 64 -7.97 25.19 -41.07
CA ARG A 64 -9.26 25.77 -40.66
C ARG A 64 -10.26 24.71 -40.21
N GLY A 65 -10.29 23.56 -40.89
CA GLY A 65 -11.15 22.43 -40.53
C GLY A 65 -10.83 21.90 -39.13
N ASN A 66 -9.57 21.59 -38.86
CA ASN A 66 -9.12 21.11 -37.54
C ASN A 66 -9.35 22.18 -36.45
N ALA A 67 -9.06 23.45 -36.74
CA ALA A 67 -9.31 24.55 -35.81
C ALA A 67 -10.81 24.67 -35.46
N LYS A 68 -11.71 24.52 -36.45
CA LYS A 68 -13.16 24.56 -36.23
C LYS A 68 -13.63 23.42 -35.32
N VAL A 69 -13.10 22.21 -35.52
CA VAL A 69 -13.42 21.04 -34.68
C VAL A 69 -12.94 21.25 -33.24
N LEU A 70 -11.70 21.70 -33.07
CA LEU A 70 -11.16 22.00 -31.74
C LEU A 70 -11.96 23.11 -31.04
N ARG A 71 -12.27 24.20 -31.75
CA ARG A 71 -13.05 25.31 -31.22
C ARG A 71 -14.40 24.86 -30.68
N ALA A 72 -15.11 23.97 -31.40
CA ALA A 72 -16.38 23.43 -30.93
C ALA A 72 -16.20 22.69 -29.59
N ARG A 73 -15.22 21.79 -29.50
CA ARG A 73 -14.97 21.03 -28.26
C ARG A 73 -14.51 21.91 -27.09
N LEU A 74 -13.68 22.91 -27.36
CA LEU A 74 -13.25 23.88 -26.35
C LEU A 74 -14.40 24.78 -25.87
N SER A 75 -15.34 25.10 -26.76
CA SER A 75 -16.55 25.85 -26.41
C SER A 75 -17.44 25.05 -25.45
N ASP A 76 -17.62 23.76 -25.70
CA ASP A 76 -18.35 22.87 -24.79
C ASP A 76 -17.66 22.77 -23.43
N ALA A 77 -16.34 22.52 -23.41
CA ALA A 77 -15.56 22.46 -22.18
C ALA A 77 -15.69 23.77 -21.37
N ARG A 78 -15.59 24.92 -22.06
CA ARG A 78 -15.78 26.24 -21.45
C ARG A 78 -17.16 26.41 -20.86
N PHE A 79 -18.20 25.99 -21.59
CA PHE A 79 -19.57 26.05 -21.10
C PHE A 79 -19.74 25.23 -19.82
N PHE A 80 -19.23 23.99 -19.79
CA PHE A 80 -19.29 23.14 -18.60
C PHE A 80 -18.54 23.76 -17.42
N TYR A 81 -17.32 24.24 -17.66
CA TYR A 81 -16.48 24.88 -16.63
C TYR A 81 -17.18 26.07 -15.98
N LEU A 82 -17.71 26.99 -16.79
CA LEU A 82 -18.41 28.18 -16.29
C LEU A 82 -19.73 27.83 -15.60
N ASN A 83 -20.44 26.81 -16.06
CA ASN A 83 -21.70 26.40 -15.43
C ASN A 83 -21.47 25.72 -14.08
N ASP A 84 -20.44 24.87 -13.98
CA ASP A 84 -20.09 24.20 -12.73
C ASP A 84 -19.64 25.20 -11.65
N GLN A 85 -18.90 26.26 -12.04
CA GLN A 85 -18.46 27.32 -11.11
C GLN A 85 -19.60 28.05 -10.40
N LYS A 86 -20.79 28.11 -11.00
CA LYS A 86 -21.96 28.78 -10.40
C LYS A 86 -22.53 28.04 -9.20
N LYS A 87 -22.19 26.76 -9.03
CA LYS A 87 -22.73 25.89 -7.97
C LYS A 87 -21.81 25.85 -6.76
N ALA A 88 -22.37 25.49 -5.60
CA ALA A 88 -21.58 25.19 -4.41
C ALA A 88 -21.03 23.75 -4.49
N LEU A 89 -19.91 23.48 -3.81
CA LEU A 89 -19.33 22.12 -3.75
C LEU A 89 -20.34 21.11 -3.16
N SER A 90 -21.10 21.55 -2.15
CA SER A 90 -22.17 20.78 -1.51
C SER A 90 -23.26 20.34 -2.47
N ASP A 91 -23.54 21.12 -3.53
CA ASP A 91 -24.56 20.76 -4.51
C ASP A 91 -24.12 19.54 -5.34
N PHE A 92 -22.82 19.40 -5.59
CA PHE A 92 -22.27 18.23 -6.26
C PHE A 92 -22.18 17.02 -5.32
N GLN A 93 -21.85 17.22 -4.05
CA GLN A 93 -21.85 16.15 -3.05
C GLN A 93 -23.23 15.50 -2.91
N LYS A 94 -24.31 16.30 -2.88
CA LYS A 94 -25.69 15.78 -2.84
C LYS A 94 -26.07 14.91 -4.03
N LYS A 95 -25.43 15.10 -5.19
CA LYS A 95 -25.67 14.21 -6.34
C LYS A 95 -25.13 12.81 -6.10
N ALA A 96 -24.06 12.67 -5.30
CA ALA A 96 -23.41 11.39 -5.03
C ALA A 96 -24.34 10.41 -4.28
N ASP A 97 -25.40 10.90 -3.63
CA ASP A 97 -26.42 10.07 -2.98
C ASP A 97 -27.14 9.15 -3.98
N ASN A 98 -27.34 9.62 -5.22
CA ASN A 98 -28.08 8.90 -6.25
C ASN A 98 -27.17 8.16 -7.24
N VAL A 99 -25.84 8.26 -7.09
CA VAL A 99 -24.89 7.57 -7.96
C VAL A 99 -24.51 6.25 -7.32
N VAL A 100 -24.89 5.14 -7.94
CA VAL A 100 -24.50 3.80 -7.49
C VAL A 100 -22.98 3.67 -7.54
N PHE A 101 -22.37 3.22 -6.45
CA PHE A 101 -20.95 2.89 -6.42
C PHE A 101 -20.72 1.48 -6.93
N PHE A 102 -21.24 0.50 -6.20
CA PHE A 102 -21.33 -0.90 -6.60
C PHE A 102 -22.77 -1.34 -6.37
N GLN A 103 -23.29 -2.16 -7.27
CA GLN A 103 -24.59 -2.79 -7.06
C GLN A 103 -24.56 -3.54 -5.72
N GLN A 104 -25.61 -3.39 -4.91
CA GLN A 104 -25.71 -3.96 -3.56
C GLN A 104 -24.70 -3.44 -2.52
N ARG A 105 -23.87 -2.43 -2.87
CA ARG A 105 -22.90 -1.81 -1.95
C ARG A 105 -23.01 -0.29 -1.88
N GLY A 106 -24.19 0.22 -2.18
CA GLY A 106 -24.58 1.59 -1.86
C GLY A 106 -24.14 2.64 -2.88
N SER A 107 -24.24 3.89 -2.46
CA SER A 107 -23.98 5.08 -3.29
C SER A 107 -22.55 5.62 -3.16
N GLN A 108 -22.18 6.53 -4.05
CA GLN A 108 -20.91 7.26 -3.96
C GLN A 108 -20.84 8.13 -2.69
N ALA A 109 -21.97 8.67 -2.21
CA ALA A 109 -21.99 9.39 -0.94
C ALA A 109 -21.66 8.47 0.25
N GLN A 110 -22.23 7.26 0.26
CA GLN A 110 -21.92 6.26 1.27
C GLN A 110 -20.45 5.83 1.23
N ARG A 111 -19.88 5.70 0.03
CA ARG A 111 -18.43 5.50 -0.15
C ARG A 111 -17.61 6.64 0.45
N VAL A 112 -17.92 7.90 0.11
CA VAL A 112 -17.22 9.07 0.65
C VAL A 112 -17.25 9.10 2.17
N GLN A 113 -18.37 8.75 2.78
CA GLN A 113 -18.48 8.62 4.23
C GLN A 113 -17.51 7.56 4.78
N ARG A 114 -17.46 6.36 4.21
CA ARG A 114 -16.53 5.31 4.64
C ARG A 114 -15.07 5.73 4.47
N ILE A 115 -14.74 6.41 3.37
CA ILE A 115 -13.39 6.97 3.13
C ILE A 115 -13.03 7.99 4.21
N ALA A 116 -13.97 8.86 4.61
CA ALA A 116 -13.72 9.86 5.63
C ALA A 116 -13.51 9.23 7.01
N GLU A 117 -14.37 8.29 7.41
CA GLU A 117 -14.24 7.57 8.67
C GLU A 117 -12.93 6.75 8.73
N LEU A 118 -12.61 6.00 7.66
CA LEU A 118 -11.39 5.23 7.55
C LEU A 118 -10.14 6.12 7.47
N GLY A 119 -10.22 7.26 6.77
CA GLY A 119 -9.15 8.24 6.70
C GLY A 119 -8.82 8.82 8.08
N VAL A 120 -9.83 9.18 8.87
CA VAL A 120 -9.65 9.63 10.26
C VAL A 120 -9.06 8.52 11.12
N TYR A 121 -9.52 7.27 11.00
CA TYR A 121 -8.93 6.12 11.68
C TYR A 121 -7.43 5.99 11.38
N ILE A 122 -7.06 6.06 10.10
CA ILE A 122 -5.65 6.01 9.66
C ILE A 122 -4.87 7.19 10.23
N ALA A 123 -5.44 8.40 10.23
CA ALA A 123 -4.81 9.57 10.83
C ALA A 123 -4.59 9.42 12.35
N HIS A 124 -5.43 8.66 13.06
CA HIS A 124 -5.19 8.28 14.44
C HIS A 124 -4.03 7.30 14.56
N ALA A 125 -3.99 6.24 13.73
CA ALA A 125 -2.89 5.27 13.72
C ALA A 125 -1.53 5.92 13.41
N LEU A 126 -1.51 6.93 12.54
CA LEU A 126 -0.32 7.72 12.21
C LEU A 126 0.02 8.82 13.25
N ASN A 127 -0.70 8.90 14.36
CA ASN A 127 -0.51 9.92 15.41
C ASN A 127 -0.57 11.37 14.89
N LEU A 128 -1.38 11.64 13.85
CA LEU A 128 -1.53 12.99 13.32
C LEU A 128 -2.21 13.91 14.34
N SER A 129 -1.83 15.19 14.32
CA SER A 129 -2.41 16.21 15.20
C SER A 129 -3.89 16.45 14.91
N LYS A 130 -4.60 17.08 15.86
CA LYS A 130 -6.02 17.43 15.70
C LYS A 130 -6.30 18.28 14.46
N ALA A 131 -5.39 19.20 14.11
CA ALA A 131 -5.52 20.04 12.93
C ALA A 131 -5.40 19.23 11.63
N GLN A 132 -4.44 18.31 11.58
CA GLN A 132 -4.21 17.42 10.44
C GLN A 132 -5.39 16.46 10.25
N LYS A 133 -5.93 15.90 11.33
CA LYS A 133 -7.15 15.05 11.28
C LYS A 133 -8.35 15.79 10.68
N LYS A 134 -8.52 17.08 10.96
CA LYS A 134 -9.56 17.90 10.30
C LYS A 134 -9.31 18.06 8.80
N GLN A 135 -8.05 18.19 8.39
CA GLN A 135 -7.69 18.27 6.97
C GLN A 135 -7.93 16.93 6.26
N VAL A 136 -7.58 15.80 6.88
CA VAL A 136 -7.90 14.45 6.39
C VAL A 136 -9.39 14.29 6.14
N GLN A 137 -10.20 14.62 7.15
CA GLN A 137 -11.67 14.58 7.06
C GLN A 137 -12.15 15.46 5.90
N ARG A 138 -11.67 16.70 5.79
CA ARG A 138 -12.10 17.64 4.74
C ARG A 138 -11.71 17.19 3.33
N ILE A 139 -10.49 16.65 3.17
CA ILE A 139 -10.03 16.06 1.91
C ILE A 139 -10.95 14.89 1.52
N ALA A 140 -11.24 14.00 2.46
CA ALA A 140 -12.09 12.84 2.19
C ALA A 140 -13.52 13.24 1.80
N GLU A 141 -14.16 14.16 2.52
CA GLU A 141 -15.50 14.69 2.21
C GLU A 141 -15.60 15.25 0.78
N LEU A 142 -14.53 15.92 0.32
CA LEU A 142 -14.46 16.53 -0.99
C LEU A 142 -13.81 15.62 -2.05
N SER A 143 -13.36 14.42 -1.69
CA SER A 143 -12.52 13.59 -2.57
C SER A 143 -13.21 13.21 -3.89
N LYS A 144 -14.55 13.06 -3.88
CA LYS A 144 -15.33 12.59 -5.04
C LYS A 144 -16.41 13.57 -5.52
N PHE A 145 -16.43 14.82 -5.02
CA PHE A 145 -17.51 15.76 -5.42
C PHE A 145 -17.46 16.08 -6.92
N ASP A 146 -16.26 16.09 -7.50
CA ASP A 146 -16.06 16.49 -8.89
C ASP A 146 -16.67 15.49 -9.88
N LEU A 147 -16.86 14.23 -9.50
CA LEU A 147 -17.62 13.24 -10.26
C LEU A 147 -19.06 13.70 -10.57
N GLY A 148 -19.64 14.58 -9.74
CA GLY A 148 -20.96 15.16 -9.95
C GLY A 148 -20.99 16.40 -10.87
N THR A 149 -19.82 16.89 -11.30
CA THR A 149 -19.68 18.07 -12.16
C THR A 149 -19.96 17.72 -13.61
N ARG A 150 -20.45 18.68 -14.41
CA ARG A 150 -20.67 18.42 -15.82
C ARG A 150 -19.34 18.25 -16.55
N MET A 151 -18.31 18.98 -16.13
CA MET A 151 -16.96 18.84 -16.68
C MET A 151 -16.46 17.40 -16.58
N VAL A 152 -16.46 16.78 -15.39
CA VAL A 152 -15.95 15.41 -15.24
C VAL A 152 -16.88 14.37 -15.87
N THR A 153 -18.19 14.62 -15.93
CA THR A 153 -19.12 13.74 -16.66
C THR A 153 -18.73 13.66 -18.15
N GLU A 154 -18.31 14.78 -18.75
CA GLU A 154 -17.96 14.89 -20.17
C GLU A 154 -16.47 14.66 -20.46
N PHE A 155 -15.62 14.76 -19.43
CA PHE A 155 -14.18 14.58 -19.45
C PHE A 155 -13.73 13.77 -18.21
N PRO A 156 -14.02 12.46 -18.13
CA PRO A 156 -13.71 11.63 -16.96
C PRO A 156 -12.21 11.57 -16.61
N GLU A 157 -11.34 11.80 -17.59
CA GLU A 157 -9.88 11.87 -17.43
C GLU A 157 -9.43 13.01 -16.50
N LEU A 158 -10.29 14.01 -16.30
CA LEU A 158 -10.02 15.20 -15.49
C LEU A 158 -10.48 15.07 -14.03
N GLN A 159 -10.95 13.90 -13.60
CA GLN A 159 -11.26 13.66 -12.19
C GLN A 159 -10.02 13.89 -11.29
N GLY A 160 -10.25 14.37 -10.08
CA GLY A 160 -9.24 14.86 -9.15
C GLY A 160 -8.67 16.23 -9.54
N VAL A 161 -8.29 16.42 -10.82
CA VAL A 161 -7.75 17.70 -11.33
C VAL A 161 -8.82 18.79 -11.28
N MET A 162 -10.03 18.50 -11.76
CA MET A 162 -11.13 19.46 -11.66
C MET A 162 -11.61 19.64 -10.23
N GLY A 163 -11.57 18.59 -9.41
CA GLY A 163 -11.80 18.69 -7.97
C GLY A 163 -10.88 19.72 -7.30
N GLU A 164 -9.57 19.65 -7.55
CA GLU A 164 -8.59 20.64 -7.07
C GLU A 164 -8.92 22.04 -7.59
N ASN A 165 -9.14 22.20 -8.89
CA ASN A 165 -9.42 23.51 -9.50
C ASN A 165 -10.68 24.17 -8.92
N TYR A 166 -11.78 23.42 -8.81
CA TYR A 166 -13.02 23.95 -8.26
C TYR A 166 -12.91 24.22 -6.76
N ALA A 167 -12.19 23.39 -5.99
CA ALA A 167 -11.94 23.65 -4.58
C ALA A 167 -11.16 24.96 -4.36
N LYS A 168 -10.12 25.22 -5.19
CA LYS A 168 -9.36 26.48 -5.17
C LYS A 168 -10.26 27.69 -5.43
N LEU A 169 -11.13 27.61 -6.44
CA LEU A 169 -12.10 28.69 -6.75
C LEU A 169 -13.11 28.94 -5.62
N LYS A 170 -13.33 27.95 -4.74
CA LYS A 170 -14.19 28.07 -3.56
C LYS A 170 -13.42 28.36 -2.28
N ASN A 171 -12.14 28.75 -2.39
CA ASN A 171 -11.28 29.14 -1.28
C ASN A 171 -11.06 28.05 -0.23
N GLU A 172 -11.09 26.77 -0.64
CA GLU A 172 -10.64 25.69 0.23
C GLU A 172 -9.12 25.82 0.50
N PRO A 173 -8.63 25.33 1.65
CA PRO A 173 -7.19 25.37 1.96
C PRO A 173 -6.35 24.70 0.87
N ALA A 174 -5.15 25.21 0.61
CA ALA A 174 -4.27 24.70 -0.45
C ALA A 174 -3.99 23.19 -0.35
N LEU A 175 -3.74 22.70 0.87
CA LEU A 175 -3.55 21.27 1.15
C LEU A 175 -4.80 20.44 0.85
N VAL A 176 -6.00 20.98 1.14
CA VAL A 176 -7.26 20.29 0.82
C VAL A 176 -7.42 20.19 -0.69
N CYS A 177 -7.14 21.27 -1.41
CA CYS A 177 -7.20 21.31 -2.86
C CYS A 177 -6.26 20.29 -3.50
N SER A 178 -4.98 20.29 -3.11
CA SER A 178 -4.01 19.33 -3.64
C SER A 178 -4.37 17.90 -3.21
N GLY A 179 -4.83 17.69 -1.98
CA GLY A 179 -5.27 16.39 -1.47
C GLY A 179 -6.45 15.79 -2.25
N ILE A 180 -7.40 16.62 -2.73
CA ILE A 180 -8.50 16.16 -3.60
C ILE A 180 -7.97 15.59 -4.91
N ARG A 181 -6.88 16.12 -5.46
CA ARG A 181 -6.25 15.52 -6.65
C ARG A 181 -5.38 14.33 -6.30
N GLU A 182 -4.55 14.48 -5.28
CA GLU A 182 -3.47 13.58 -4.95
C GLU A 182 -3.95 12.30 -4.25
N HIS A 183 -5.15 12.26 -3.64
CA HIS A 183 -5.66 11.01 -3.04
C HIS A 183 -5.86 9.88 -4.08
N TYR A 184 -5.97 10.23 -5.37
CA TYR A 184 -5.97 9.24 -6.46
C TYR A 184 -4.60 8.57 -6.66
N TYR A 185 -3.52 9.19 -6.20
CA TYR A 185 -2.16 8.68 -6.36
C TYR A 185 -1.83 7.56 -5.37
N PRO A 186 -0.93 6.63 -5.75
CA PRO A 186 -0.45 6.42 -7.12
C PRO A 186 -1.55 5.80 -8.00
N ARG A 187 -1.67 6.27 -9.25
CA ARG A 187 -2.58 5.67 -10.25
C ARG A 187 -1.93 4.50 -10.98
N THR A 188 -0.60 4.49 -11.05
CA THR A 188 0.21 3.43 -11.66
C THR A 188 1.46 3.19 -10.82
N ALA A 189 2.16 2.08 -11.05
CA ALA A 189 3.32 1.73 -10.23
C ALA A 189 4.49 2.73 -10.28
N LYS A 190 4.55 3.59 -11.31
CA LYS A 190 5.59 4.61 -11.51
C LYS A 190 5.10 6.03 -11.19
N ASP A 191 3.88 6.16 -10.70
CA ASP A 191 3.29 7.45 -10.38
C ASP A 191 3.93 8.04 -9.11
N SER A 192 3.79 9.34 -8.92
CA SER A 192 4.25 10.00 -7.71
C SER A 192 3.41 9.60 -6.50
N LEU A 193 3.98 9.70 -5.30
CA LEU A 193 3.24 9.56 -4.04
C LEU A 193 2.87 10.95 -3.50
N PRO A 194 1.71 11.07 -2.81
CA PRO A 194 1.38 12.31 -2.09
C PRO A 194 2.47 12.62 -1.06
N GLN A 195 2.87 13.88 -0.95
CA GLN A 195 3.92 14.31 -0.01
C GLN A 195 3.39 14.49 1.42
N ASN A 196 2.10 14.79 1.55
CA ASN A 196 1.48 15.12 2.83
C ASN A 196 0.79 13.89 3.44
N LEU A 197 1.09 13.58 4.71
CA LEU A 197 0.54 12.42 5.42
C LEU A 197 -1.00 12.45 5.50
N GLU A 198 -1.59 13.64 5.53
CA GLU A 198 -3.03 13.85 5.51
C GLU A 198 -3.64 13.30 4.22
N THR A 199 -2.96 13.53 3.10
CA THR A 199 -3.42 13.02 1.80
C THR A 199 -3.12 11.54 1.65
N VAL A 200 -1.97 11.06 2.16
CA VAL A 200 -1.64 9.62 2.20
C VAL A 200 -2.72 8.85 2.95
N ALA A 201 -3.20 9.36 4.08
CA ALA A 201 -4.28 8.72 4.85
C ALA A 201 -5.56 8.55 4.01
N VAL A 202 -5.98 9.60 3.29
CA VAL A 202 -7.17 9.53 2.41
C VAL A 202 -6.93 8.62 1.20
N ALA A 203 -5.73 8.63 0.63
CA ALA A 203 -5.38 7.77 -0.51
C ALA A 203 -5.42 6.28 -0.14
N VAL A 204 -4.91 5.93 1.04
CA VAL A 204 -5.00 4.56 1.57
C VAL A 204 -6.46 4.21 1.85
N ALA A 205 -7.23 5.09 2.49
CA ALA A 205 -8.64 4.87 2.77
C ALA A 205 -9.47 4.63 1.50
N ASP A 206 -9.32 5.45 0.47
CA ASP A 206 -10.05 5.32 -0.79
C ASP A 206 -9.75 3.99 -1.51
N LYS A 207 -8.47 3.63 -1.60
CA LYS A 207 -8.05 2.39 -2.25
C LYS A 207 -8.49 1.16 -1.45
N LEU A 208 -8.40 1.22 -0.12
CA LEU A 208 -8.82 0.13 0.75
C LEU A 208 -10.34 -0.07 0.75
N ASP A 209 -11.13 1.02 0.75
CA ASP A 209 -12.59 0.93 0.64
C ASP A 209 -13.02 0.29 -0.68
N MET A 210 -12.39 0.69 -1.80
CA MET A 210 -12.61 0.09 -3.11
C MET A 210 -12.31 -1.42 -3.09
N LEU A 211 -11.15 -1.80 -2.55
CA LEU A 211 -10.72 -3.19 -2.49
C LEU A 211 -11.65 -4.03 -1.60
N ASN A 212 -11.95 -3.56 -0.40
CA ASN A 212 -12.85 -4.21 0.56
C ASN A 212 -14.26 -4.37 0.00
N THR A 213 -14.80 -3.32 -0.63
CA THR A 213 -16.14 -3.36 -1.24
C THR A 213 -16.21 -4.41 -2.34
N ALA A 214 -15.22 -4.47 -3.23
CA ALA A 214 -15.20 -5.46 -4.31
C ALA A 214 -15.03 -6.90 -3.79
N PHE A 215 -14.17 -7.12 -2.78
CA PHE A 215 -13.98 -8.44 -2.18
C PHE A 215 -15.24 -8.92 -1.45
N SER A 216 -15.97 -8.02 -0.79
CA SER A 216 -17.24 -8.37 -0.15
C SER A 216 -18.33 -8.83 -1.15
N LEU A 217 -18.11 -8.63 -2.45
CA LEU A 217 -18.97 -9.07 -3.56
C LEU A 217 -18.37 -10.27 -4.32
N ASP A 218 -17.37 -10.94 -3.75
CA ASP A 218 -16.63 -12.06 -4.36
C ASP A 218 -15.97 -11.71 -5.71
N MET A 219 -15.64 -10.42 -5.93
CA MET A 219 -15.06 -9.93 -7.20
C MET A 219 -13.53 -10.08 -7.24
N ILE A 220 -13.01 -11.17 -6.69
CA ILE A 220 -11.57 -11.40 -6.53
C ILE A 220 -10.95 -11.73 -7.90
N PRO A 221 -9.91 -11.02 -8.37
CA PRO A 221 -9.34 -11.26 -9.70
C PRO A 221 -8.67 -12.63 -9.81
N THR A 222 -9.20 -13.51 -10.67
CA THR A 222 -8.60 -14.81 -10.99
C THR A 222 -7.82 -14.75 -12.31
N GLY A 223 -6.67 -15.43 -12.38
CA GLY A 223 -5.86 -15.49 -13.61
C GLY A 223 -5.35 -14.12 -14.10
N ALA A 224 -5.36 -13.85 -15.40
CA ALA A 224 -4.83 -12.59 -15.95
C ALA A 224 -5.83 -11.42 -15.89
N ALA A 225 -7.14 -11.68 -15.83
CA ALA A 225 -8.16 -10.65 -15.86
C ALA A 225 -8.22 -9.86 -14.54
N ASP A 226 -8.39 -8.55 -14.64
CA ASP A 226 -8.60 -7.65 -13.50
C ASP A 226 -9.53 -6.48 -13.92
N PRO A 227 -10.84 -6.73 -14.11
CA PRO A 227 -11.76 -5.78 -14.71
C PRO A 227 -11.94 -4.49 -13.87
N PHE A 228 -11.74 -4.56 -12.55
CA PHE A 228 -11.86 -3.42 -11.63
C PHE A 228 -10.50 -2.86 -11.18
N ALA A 229 -9.41 -3.31 -11.82
CA ALA A 229 -8.03 -2.92 -11.51
C ALA A 229 -7.67 -3.11 -10.01
N LEU A 230 -8.19 -4.14 -9.35
CA LEU A 230 -8.00 -4.41 -7.93
C LEU A 230 -6.54 -4.74 -7.59
N ARG A 231 -5.79 -5.41 -8.49
CA ARG A 231 -4.35 -5.64 -8.30
C ARG A 231 -3.59 -4.32 -8.29
N ARG A 232 -3.98 -3.39 -9.16
CA ARG A 232 -3.39 -2.05 -9.23
C ARG A 232 -3.74 -1.24 -7.97
N THR A 233 -4.98 -1.33 -7.51
CA THR A 233 -5.46 -0.70 -6.26
C THR A 233 -4.68 -1.21 -5.05
N ALA A 234 -4.59 -2.53 -4.89
CA ALA A 234 -3.81 -3.17 -3.82
C ALA A 234 -2.32 -2.82 -3.90
N GLN A 235 -1.76 -2.77 -5.12
CA GLN A 235 -0.39 -2.31 -5.31
C GLN A 235 -0.20 -0.86 -4.86
N GLY A 236 -1.17 0.02 -5.13
CA GLY A 236 -1.16 1.40 -4.68
C GLY A 236 -1.20 1.54 -3.16
N ILE A 237 -1.96 0.70 -2.45
CA ILE A 237 -1.98 0.66 -0.97
C ILE A 237 -0.58 0.32 -0.44
N ILE A 238 0.02 -0.76 -0.94
CA ILE A 238 1.36 -1.18 -0.53
C ILE A 238 2.42 -0.12 -0.86
N GLN A 239 2.32 0.54 -2.02
CA GLN A 239 3.22 1.65 -2.38
C GLN A 239 3.06 2.87 -1.47
N LEU A 240 1.83 3.21 -1.06
CA LEU A 240 1.61 4.29 -0.10
C LEU A 240 2.22 3.95 1.26
N ILE A 241 2.02 2.73 1.76
CA ILE A 241 2.54 2.29 3.06
C ILE A 241 4.08 2.22 3.04
N LEU A 242 4.65 1.45 2.12
CA LEU A 242 6.09 1.18 2.07
C LEU A 242 6.89 2.31 1.44
N GLY A 243 6.34 3.00 0.44
CA GLY A 243 7.01 4.10 -0.25
C GLY A 243 7.03 5.39 0.59
N SER A 244 6.01 5.61 1.43
CA SER A 244 5.99 6.72 2.39
C SER A 244 6.61 6.35 3.75
N GLY A 245 7.00 5.08 3.94
CA GLY A 245 7.62 4.59 5.18
C GLY A 245 6.72 4.70 6.42
N ILE A 246 5.41 4.54 6.26
CA ILE A 246 4.44 4.72 7.35
C ILE A 246 4.14 3.43 8.09
N SER A 247 3.97 3.54 9.41
CA SER A 247 3.70 2.43 10.32
C SER A 247 2.20 2.09 10.39
N LEU A 248 1.69 1.37 9.39
CA LEU A 248 0.29 0.90 9.35
C LEU A 248 0.20 -0.62 9.21
N GLY A 249 -0.56 -1.27 10.10
CA GLY A 249 -0.78 -2.72 10.07
C GLY A 249 -1.90 -3.10 9.11
N LEU A 250 -1.66 -4.06 8.21
CA LEU A 250 -2.69 -4.50 7.25
C LEU A 250 -3.90 -5.14 7.94
N HIS A 251 -3.69 -5.80 9.08
CA HIS A 251 -4.76 -6.42 9.85
C HIS A 251 -5.73 -5.38 10.40
N ASP A 252 -5.23 -4.40 11.16
CA ASP A 252 -6.03 -3.32 11.72
C ASP A 252 -6.78 -2.54 10.64
N LEU A 253 -6.09 -2.21 9.53
CA LEU A 253 -6.69 -1.50 8.40
C LEU A 253 -7.85 -2.28 7.76
N THR A 254 -7.64 -3.57 7.45
CA THR A 254 -8.67 -4.40 6.81
C THR A 254 -9.84 -4.66 7.75
N SER A 255 -9.56 -4.90 9.04
CA SER A 255 -10.59 -5.06 10.08
C SER A 255 -11.51 -3.84 10.14
N GLU A 256 -10.93 -2.64 10.19
CA GLU A 256 -11.70 -1.40 10.26
C GLU A 256 -12.48 -1.13 8.97
N ALA A 257 -11.89 -1.36 7.80
CA ALA A 257 -12.59 -1.19 6.52
C ALA A 257 -13.81 -2.12 6.41
N ILE A 258 -13.67 -3.39 6.82
CA ILE A 258 -14.78 -4.36 6.87
C ILE A 258 -15.85 -3.90 7.86
N ARG A 259 -15.44 -3.47 9.06
CA ARG A 259 -16.36 -2.99 10.10
C ARG A 259 -17.21 -1.82 9.60
N LEU A 260 -16.60 -0.85 8.93
CA LEU A 260 -17.28 0.33 8.38
C LEU A 260 -18.30 -0.05 7.30
N LEU A 261 -17.92 -0.92 6.36
CA LEU A 261 -18.81 -1.38 5.31
C LEU A 261 -20.01 -2.16 5.87
N ASP A 262 -19.74 -3.13 6.74
CA ASP A 262 -20.77 -3.99 7.32
C ASP A 262 -21.70 -3.21 8.27
N ALA A 263 -21.18 -2.25 9.04
CA ALA A 263 -22.00 -1.40 9.90
C ALA A 263 -22.92 -0.45 9.11
N GLN A 264 -22.42 0.15 8.03
CA GLN A 264 -23.20 1.09 7.22
C GLN A 264 -24.37 0.40 6.50
N GLN A 265 -24.22 -0.87 6.12
CA GLN A 265 -25.19 -1.58 5.26
C GLN A 265 -25.85 -2.80 5.91
N LYS A 266 -25.41 -3.22 7.09
CA LYS A 266 -25.91 -4.39 7.83
C LYS A 266 -25.91 -5.66 6.96
N LEU A 267 -24.77 -5.94 6.32
CA LEU A 267 -24.64 -6.99 5.32
C LEU A 267 -24.53 -8.39 5.94
N GLY A 268 -24.07 -8.50 7.20
CA GLY A 268 -23.88 -9.79 7.87
C GLY A 268 -22.73 -10.59 7.26
N LEU A 269 -21.67 -9.90 6.85
CA LEU A 269 -20.51 -10.52 6.20
C LEU A 269 -19.78 -11.48 7.14
N ASP A 270 -19.21 -12.55 6.58
CA ASP A 270 -18.16 -13.31 7.25
C ASP A 270 -16.87 -12.47 7.28
N ARG A 271 -16.75 -11.66 8.33
CA ARG A 271 -15.65 -10.70 8.49
C ARG A 271 -14.29 -11.38 8.53
N SER A 272 -14.20 -12.57 9.14
CA SER A 272 -12.94 -13.31 9.28
C SER A 272 -12.44 -13.79 7.93
N LYS A 273 -13.32 -14.44 7.15
CA LYS A 273 -12.99 -14.92 5.80
C LYS A 273 -12.59 -13.77 4.89
N LEU A 274 -13.38 -12.70 4.85
CA LEU A 274 -13.11 -11.51 4.02
C LEU A 274 -11.78 -10.85 4.39
N GLN A 275 -11.48 -10.74 5.69
CA GLN A 275 -10.23 -10.19 6.16
C GLN A 275 -9.03 -11.03 5.72
N GLN A 276 -9.14 -12.36 5.85
CA GLN A 276 -8.08 -13.27 5.42
C GLN A 276 -7.79 -13.13 3.92
N GLU A 277 -8.82 -13.11 3.08
CA GLU A 277 -8.68 -12.94 1.62
C GLU A 277 -8.02 -11.60 1.26
N LEU A 278 -8.40 -10.51 1.93
CA LEU A 278 -7.81 -9.18 1.72
C LEU A 278 -6.33 -9.15 2.12
N ILE A 279 -6.00 -9.70 3.30
CA ILE A 279 -4.62 -9.75 3.80
C ILE A 279 -3.75 -10.58 2.86
N GLU A 280 -4.21 -11.77 2.46
CA GLU A 280 -3.48 -12.63 1.52
C GLU A 280 -3.21 -11.90 0.19
N PHE A 281 -4.21 -11.20 -0.34
CA PHE A 281 -4.07 -10.43 -1.56
C PHE A 281 -3.08 -9.26 -1.44
N LEU A 282 -3.10 -8.53 -0.32
CA LEU A 282 -2.16 -7.44 -0.04
C LEU A 282 -0.74 -7.96 0.19
N LEU A 283 -0.56 -9.09 0.89
CA LEU A 283 0.74 -9.73 1.10
C LEU A 283 1.37 -10.19 -0.22
N GLN A 284 0.57 -10.64 -1.20
CA GLN A 284 1.09 -10.91 -2.55
C GLN A 284 1.63 -9.64 -3.23
N ARG A 285 1.01 -8.48 -3.02
CA ARG A 285 1.50 -7.20 -3.55
C ARG A 285 2.74 -6.71 -2.80
N GLN A 286 2.82 -6.95 -1.49
CA GLN A 286 4.02 -6.69 -0.70
C GLN A 286 5.21 -7.54 -1.17
N ARG A 287 5.01 -8.85 -1.42
CA ARG A 287 6.02 -9.71 -2.06
C ARG A 287 6.55 -9.09 -3.35
N TRP A 288 5.64 -8.71 -4.24
CA TRP A 288 6.01 -8.10 -5.51
C TRP A 288 6.80 -6.79 -5.32
N TYR A 289 6.37 -5.92 -4.40
CA TYR A 289 7.08 -4.68 -4.08
C TYR A 289 8.53 -4.96 -3.62
N MET A 290 8.73 -5.94 -2.74
CA MET A 290 10.05 -6.34 -2.24
C MET A 290 10.92 -6.95 -3.36
N GLN A 291 10.34 -7.74 -4.26
CA GLN A 291 11.03 -8.27 -5.44
C GLN A 291 11.51 -7.15 -6.38
N GLN A 292 10.71 -6.10 -6.59
CA GLN A 292 11.12 -4.93 -7.39
C GLN A 292 12.29 -4.16 -6.77
N ARG A 293 12.55 -4.35 -5.47
CA ARG A 293 13.73 -3.83 -4.76
C ARG A 293 14.92 -4.79 -4.76
N ASN A 294 14.86 -5.87 -5.55
CA ASN A 294 15.91 -6.87 -5.68
C ASN A 294 16.22 -7.62 -4.36
N ILE A 295 15.23 -7.75 -3.48
CA ILE A 295 15.33 -8.57 -2.27
C ILE A 295 15.18 -10.04 -2.65
N ARG A 296 16.02 -10.92 -2.09
CA ARG A 296 16.05 -12.36 -2.38
C ARG A 296 14.71 -13.02 -1.99
N TYR A 297 14.22 -13.93 -2.83
CA TYR A 297 12.87 -14.50 -2.68
C TYR A 297 12.64 -15.20 -1.33
N ASP A 298 13.66 -15.87 -0.81
CA ASP A 298 13.61 -16.62 0.43
C ASP A 298 13.64 -15.72 1.67
N LEU A 299 14.35 -14.59 1.62
CA LEU A 299 14.24 -13.53 2.63
C LEU A 299 12.84 -12.92 2.65
N ILE A 300 12.24 -12.72 1.47
CA ILE A 300 10.86 -12.24 1.37
C ILE A 300 9.91 -13.23 2.04
N GLU A 301 10.03 -14.52 1.76
CA GLU A 301 9.18 -15.52 2.43
C GLU A 301 9.48 -15.61 3.93
N ALA A 302 10.75 -15.50 4.36
CA ALA A 302 11.13 -15.52 5.77
C ALA A 302 10.45 -14.40 6.58
N VAL A 303 10.32 -13.18 6.03
CA VAL A 303 9.67 -12.05 6.73
C VAL A 303 8.14 -12.03 6.59
N LEU A 304 7.59 -12.57 5.50
CA LEU A 304 6.15 -12.49 5.21
C LEU A 304 5.35 -13.72 5.65
N GLN A 305 5.95 -14.91 5.72
CA GLN A 305 5.29 -16.11 6.24
C GLN A 305 5.27 -16.19 7.77
N PHE A 306 5.83 -15.19 8.44
CA PHE A 306 5.82 -15.07 9.89
C PHE A 306 4.40 -15.21 10.47
N ARG A 307 4.19 -16.26 11.29
CA ARG A 307 3.02 -16.44 12.15
C ARG A 307 3.46 -16.75 13.59
N PRO A 308 3.10 -15.93 14.59
CA PRO A 308 3.58 -16.10 15.97
C PRO A 308 3.16 -17.43 16.63
N SER A 309 2.07 -18.06 16.16
CA SER A 309 1.65 -19.43 16.49
C SER A 309 0.56 -19.88 15.49
N GLU A 310 0.22 -21.18 15.45
CA GLU A 310 -1.01 -21.63 14.80
C GLU A 310 -2.20 -20.81 15.35
N GLY A 311 -2.87 -20.06 14.48
CA GLY A 311 -4.02 -19.21 14.83
C GLY A 311 -3.70 -17.82 15.39
N ALA A 312 -2.44 -17.45 15.66
CA ALA A 312 -2.12 -16.07 16.06
C ALA A 312 -1.84 -15.18 14.85
N GLU A 313 -2.42 -13.99 14.89
CA GLU A 313 -2.28 -12.98 13.84
C GLU A 313 -0.93 -12.26 13.98
N SER A 314 -0.21 -12.14 12.87
CA SER A 314 1.02 -11.33 12.84
C SER A 314 0.66 -9.85 12.93
N LYS A 315 1.16 -9.19 13.96
CA LYS A 315 1.08 -7.73 14.13
C LYS A 315 2.26 -6.99 13.48
N ALA A 316 3.09 -7.70 12.71
CA ALA A 316 4.25 -7.10 12.05
C ALA A 316 3.80 -6.04 11.04
N LEU A 317 4.40 -4.86 11.09
CA LEU A 317 4.07 -3.81 10.13
C LEU A 317 4.80 -4.06 8.80
N PRO A 318 4.18 -3.76 7.65
CA PRO A 318 4.82 -3.92 6.35
C PRO A 318 6.16 -3.19 6.24
N VAL A 319 6.26 -1.99 6.83
CA VAL A 319 7.49 -1.19 6.84
C VAL A 319 8.61 -1.87 7.64
N GLU A 320 8.29 -2.50 8.77
CA GLU A 320 9.25 -3.23 9.61
C GLU A 320 9.76 -4.48 8.88
N GLN A 321 8.86 -5.22 8.23
CA GLN A 321 9.23 -6.40 7.43
C GLN A 321 10.16 -6.03 6.27
N LEU A 322 9.90 -4.91 5.59
CA LEU A 322 10.77 -4.40 4.52
C LEU A 322 12.15 -4.03 5.06
N GLN A 323 12.20 -3.26 6.15
CA GLN A 323 13.47 -2.86 6.79
C GLN A 323 14.28 -4.08 7.24
N LEU A 324 13.61 -5.07 7.83
CA LEU A 324 14.26 -6.31 8.26
C LEU A 324 14.83 -7.09 7.08
N ALA A 325 14.09 -7.25 5.99
CA ALA A 325 14.58 -7.94 4.81
C ALA A 325 15.77 -7.23 4.15
N GLU A 326 15.71 -5.89 4.05
CA GLU A 326 16.81 -5.07 3.52
C GLU A 326 18.06 -5.14 4.42
N PHE A 327 17.86 -5.19 5.74
CA PHE A 327 18.95 -5.34 6.71
C PHE A 327 19.60 -6.71 6.60
N LEU A 328 18.82 -7.79 6.67
CA LEU A 328 19.34 -9.16 6.58
C LEU A 328 20.01 -9.45 5.24
N GLY A 329 19.50 -8.87 4.15
CA GLY A 329 20.12 -8.96 2.83
C GLY A 329 21.59 -8.52 2.80
N LYS A 330 22.01 -7.60 3.70
CA LYS A 330 23.41 -7.15 3.81
C LYS A 330 24.30 -8.12 4.59
N HIS A 331 23.72 -8.99 5.41
CA HIS A 331 24.43 -9.93 6.29
C HIS A 331 24.39 -11.38 5.78
N LEU A 332 23.60 -11.63 4.73
CA LEU A 332 23.27 -12.96 4.27
C LEU A 332 24.49 -13.80 3.85
N GLU A 333 25.53 -13.15 3.33
CA GLU A 333 26.76 -13.82 2.91
C GLU A 333 27.80 -14.01 4.01
N THR A 334 27.52 -13.59 5.24
CA THR A 334 28.46 -13.77 6.36
C THR A 334 28.41 -15.18 6.92
N ASP A 335 29.58 -15.79 7.17
CA ASP A 335 29.69 -17.16 7.70
C ASP A 335 28.99 -17.34 9.05
N ILE A 336 29.01 -16.30 9.89
CA ILE A 336 28.33 -16.33 11.19
C ILE A 336 26.80 -16.40 11.02
N PHE A 337 26.23 -15.68 10.04
CA PHE A 337 24.80 -15.72 9.77
C PHE A 337 24.36 -17.08 9.22
N LYS A 338 25.13 -17.65 8.28
CA LYS A 338 24.88 -18.99 7.72
C LYS A 338 24.80 -20.05 8.82
N ARG A 339 25.83 -20.11 9.67
CA ARG A 339 25.87 -21.02 10.83
C ARG A 339 24.72 -20.80 11.81
N SER A 340 24.37 -19.54 12.06
CA SER A 340 23.29 -19.21 12.99
C SER A 340 21.92 -19.68 12.49
N VAL A 341 21.67 -19.51 11.19
CA VAL A 341 20.45 -20.02 10.55
C VAL A 341 20.41 -21.54 10.59
N GLU A 342 21.50 -22.23 10.25
CA GLU A 342 21.59 -23.69 10.31
C GLU A 342 21.30 -24.23 11.72
N ALA A 343 21.89 -23.61 12.75
CA ALA A 343 21.70 -23.99 14.16
C ALA A 343 20.22 -23.87 14.58
N ILE A 344 19.54 -22.78 14.21
CA ILE A 344 18.13 -22.57 14.54
C ILE A 344 17.22 -23.50 13.73
N VAL A 345 17.48 -23.65 12.43
CA VAL A 345 16.69 -24.55 11.57
C VAL A 345 16.79 -25.99 12.08
N ARG A 346 17.98 -26.41 12.55
CA ARG A 346 18.17 -27.72 13.19
C ARG A 346 17.33 -27.85 14.47
N ALA A 347 17.33 -26.83 15.34
CA ALA A 347 16.50 -26.78 16.55
C ALA A 347 15.00 -26.85 16.21
N ALA A 348 14.55 -26.08 15.21
CA ALA A 348 13.15 -26.07 14.76
C ALA A 348 12.73 -27.43 14.19
N ASN A 349 13.53 -28.01 13.30
CA ASN A 349 13.22 -29.29 12.65
C ASN A 349 13.11 -30.43 13.67
N ILE A 350 14.01 -30.48 14.67
CA ILE A 350 13.96 -31.54 15.69
C ILE A 350 12.77 -31.37 16.64
N SER A 351 12.44 -30.14 17.07
CA SER A 351 11.28 -29.89 17.93
C SER A 351 9.96 -30.17 17.21
N TYR A 352 9.81 -29.76 15.95
CA TYR A 352 8.59 -29.99 15.17
C TYR A 352 8.39 -31.45 14.79
N LYS A 353 9.45 -32.25 14.69
CA LYS A 353 9.35 -33.69 14.44
C LYS A 353 8.81 -34.47 15.64
N TYR A 354 9.01 -33.98 16.87
CA TYR A 354 8.63 -34.68 18.10
C TYR A 354 7.79 -33.82 19.08
N PRO A 355 6.69 -33.20 18.65
CA PRO A 355 5.94 -32.24 19.46
C PRO A 355 5.36 -32.85 20.74
N LYS A 356 4.98 -34.14 20.70
CA LYS A 356 4.43 -34.88 21.85
C LYS A 356 5.45 -35.23 22.92
N LYS A 357 6.75 -35.11 22.63
CA LYS A 357 7.85 -35.41 23.56
C LYS A 357 8.40 -34.15 24.23
N ILE A 358 8.02 -32.95 23.77
CA ILE A 358 8.44 -31.69 24.38
C ILE A 358 7.90 -31.62 25.81
N ALA A 359 8.78 -31.37 26.78
CA ALA A 359 8.37 -31.20 28.17
C ALA A 359 7.43 -29.98 28.31
N LYS A 360 6.37 -30.08 29.11
CA LYS A 360 5.48 -28.92 29.36
C LYS A 360 6.18 -27.82 30.16
N ASN A 361 6.95 -28.23 31.17
CA ASN A 361 7.77 -27.38 32.00
C ASN A 361 9.17 -27.97 32.05
N MET A 362 10.20 -27.12 32.02
CA MET A 362 11.57 -27.60 32.08
C MET A 362 11.97 -27.97 33.51
N ASP A 363 12.48 -29.20 33.68
CA ASP A 363 13.12 -29.63 34.92
C ASP A 363 14.61 -29.28 34.90
N GLN A 364 14.97 -28.13 35.48
CA GLN A 364 16.36 -27.69 35.52
C GLN A 364 17.30 -28.65 36.26
N SER A 365 16.79 -29.47 37.19
CA SER A 365 17.60 -30.43 37.94
C SER A 365 18.09 -31.60 37.08
N ALA A 366 17.41 -31.85 35.96
CA ALA A 366 17.77 -32.89 35.00
C ALA A 366 18.81 -32.43 33.95
N LEU A 367 19.18 -31.13 33.91
CA LEU A 367 20.26 -30.63 33.07
C LEU A 367 21.62 -30.99 33.70
N LYS A 368 22.26 -32.05 33.20
CA LYS A 368 23.50 -32.59 33.77
C LYS A 368 24.73 -32.08 33.03
N LEU A 369 24.64 -31.96 31.71
CA LEU A 369 25.76 -31.58 30.86
C LEU A 369 25.98 -30.07 30.91
N THR A 370 27.24 -29.65 30.78
CA THR A 370 27.61 -28.23 30.72
C THR A 370 26.90 -27.55 29.54
N GLU A 371 26.73 -28.26 28.43
CA GLU A 371 26.20 -27.71 27.18
C GLU A 371 24.68 -27.47 27.25
N GLU A 372 23.96 -28.31 27.99
CA GLU A 372 22.54 -28.12 28.32
C GLU A 372 22.34 -26.86 29.18
N LYS A 373 23.20 -26.67 30.19
CA LYS A 373 23.16 -25.51 31.08
C LYS A 373 23.51 -24.23 30.33
N ASN A 374 24.54 -24.28 29.49
CA ASN A 374 24.96 -23.16 28.65
C ASN A 374 23.84 -22.72 27.70
N PHE A 375 23.18 -23.67 27.02
CA PHE A 375 22.05 -23.35 26.14
C PHE A 375 20.88 -22.75 26.91
N PHE A 376 20.53 -23.30 28.07
CA PHE A 376 19.49 -22.71 28.90
C PHE A 376 19.82 -21.27 29.34
N THR A 377 21.06 -21.02 29.78
CA THR A 377 21.52 -19.67 30.16
C THR A 377 21.50 -18.71 28.97
N ALA A 378 21.92 -19.15 27.78
CA ALA A 378 21.90 -18.33 26.57
C ALA A 378 20.47 -18.00 26.09
N LEU A 379 19.49 -18.86 26.39
CA LEU A 379 18.08 -18.60 26.12
C LEU A 379 17.44 -17.60 27.09
N GLN A 380 17.94 -17.44 28.32
CA GLN A 380 17.31 -16.55 29.30
C GLN A 380 17.16 -15.09 28.82
N PRO A 381 18.19 -14.43 28.24
CA PRO A 381 18.03 -13.09 27.68
C PRO A 381 16.98 -13.00 26.57
N ILE A 382 16.82 -14.07 25.80
CA ILE A 382 15.85 -14.17 24.71
C ILE A 382 14.43 -14.34 25.26
N LEU A 383 14.24 -15.25 26.22
CA LEU A 383 12.95 -15.52 26.85
C LEU A 383 12.44 -14.32 27.67
N ASN A 384 13.37 -13.60 28.31
CA ASN A 384 13.07 -12.42 29.14
C ASN A 384 13.08 -11.11 28.34
N SER A 385 13.41 -11.15 27.03
CA SER A 385 13.41 -9.94 26.20
C SER A 385 12.01 -9.36 26.07
N ASP A 386 11.91 -8.03 26.17
CA ASP A 386 10.63 -7.34 26.08
C ASP A 386 9.98 -7.61 24.72
N GLN A 387 8.72 -7.98 24.84
CA GLN A 387 7.72 -8.08 23.83
C GLN A 387 7.53 -6.77 22.99
N GLN A 388 8.05 -5.62 23.41
CA GLN A 388 7.99 -4.40 22.59
C GLN A 388 9.34 -3.97 21.98
N ALA A 389 10.46 -4.55 22.42
CA ALA A 389 11.78 -4.33 21.82
C ALA A 389 11.99 -5.07 20.47
N ARG A 390 10.90 -5.61 19.88
CA ARG A 390 10.83 -6.85 19.09
C ARG A 390 11.13 -6.77 17.58
N TRP A 391 11.60 -5.66 17.05
CA TRP A 391 11.85 -5.52 15.60
C TRP A 391 13.11 -4.76 15.21
N ASN A 392 14.01 -4.44 16.15
CA ASN A 392 15.30 -3.90 15.75
C ASN A 392 16.13 -5.01 15.07
N PRO A 393 16.41 -4.93 13.76
CA PRO A 393 17.17 -5.97 13.04
C PRO A 393 18.56 -6.21 13.63
N GLU A 394 19.18 -5.17 14.18
CA GLU A 394 20.51 -5.24 14.81
C GLU A 394 20.48 -6.06 16.10
N ASN A 395 19.46 -5.87 16.94
CA ASN A 395 19.30 -6.63 18.17
C ASN A 395 19.01 -8.10 17.88
N TYR A 396 18.15 -8.37 16.89
CA TYR A 396 17.87 -9.74 16.45
C TYR A 396 19.16 -10.43 15.98
N LEU A 397 19.93 -9.78 15.10
CA LEU A 397 21.18 -10.33 14.59
C LEU A 397 22.23 -10.53 15.72
N LYS A 398 22.30 -9.60 16.67
CA LYS A 398 23.19 -9.71 17.83
C LYS A 398 22.82 -10.90 18.72
N GLN A 399 21.55 -11.10 19.00
CA GLN A 399 21.07 -12.26 19.77
C GLN A 399 21.32 -13.57 19.01
N LEU A 400 21.06 -13.56 17.71
CA LEU A 400 21.30 -14.69 16.81
C LEU A 400 22.77 -15.12 16.82
N HIS A 401 23.71 -14.19 16.67
CA HIS A 401 25.14 -14.47 16.72
C HIS A 401 25.62 -14.89 18.12
N ALA A 402 25.01 -14.37 19.19
CA ALA A 402 25.39 -14.73 20.55
C ALA A 402 24.98 -16.16 20.91
N ILE A 403 23.83 -16.63 20.42
CA ILE A 403 23.31 -17.96 20.74
C ILE A 403 23.87 -19.06 19.83
N GLU A 404 24.25 -18.74 18.59
CA GLU A 404 24.82 -19.69 17.61
C GLU A 404 25.89 -20.62 18.18
N PRO A 405 27.01 -20.14 18.76
CA PRO A 405 28.09 -21.03 19.18
C PRO A 405 27.68 -21.98 20.30
N VAL A 406 26.70 -21.58 21.13
CA VAL A 406 26.17 -22.39 22.22
C VAL A 406 25.29 -23.51 21.67
N VAL A 407 24.46 -23.21 20.67
CA VAL A 407 23.57 -24.18 20.03
C VAL A 407 24.35 -25.17 19.19
N THR A 408 25.36 -24.69 18.44
CA THR A 408 26.25 -25.55 17.66
C THR A 408 26.93 -26.58 18.56
N ARG A 409 27.53 -26.14 19.67
CA ARG A 409 28.20 -27.04 20.63
C ARG A 409 27.23 -28.01 21.32
N PHE A 410 26.03 -27.55 21.66
CA PHE A 410 24.96 -28.43 22.15
C PHE A 410 24.66 -29.57 21.17
N PHE A 411 24.59 -29.28 19.88
CA PHE A 411 24.30 -30.31 18.86
C PHE A 411 25.49 -31.21 18.49
N GLU A 412 26.71 -30.79 18.78
CA GLU A 412 27.94 -31.60 18.65
C GLU A 412 28.09 -32.58 19.82
N ASP A 413 27.86 -32.10 21.05
CA ASP A 413 28.20 -32.84 22.27
C ASP A 413 26.97 -33.48 22.96
N VAL A 414 25.74 -33.15 22.56
CA VAL A 414 24.50 -33.62 23.21
C VAL A 414 23.58 -34.34 22.23
N MET A 415 23.25 -35.59 22.56
CA MET A 415 22.25 -36.36 21.82
C MET A 415 20.82 -35.97 22.24
N VAL A 416 20.10 -35.20 21.41
CA VAL A 416 18.75 -34.73 21.77
C VAL A 416 17.77 -35.86 22.10
N MET A 417 17.82 -36.96 21.35
CA MET A 417 16.96 -38.13 21.55
C MET A 417 17.54 -39.09 22.60
N ASP A 418 17.61 -38.65 23.84
CA ASP A 418 18.07 -39.46 24.99
C ASP A 418 17.09 -40.61 25.29
N GLU A 419 17.60 -41.69 25.87
CA GLU A 419 16.79 -42.80 26.38
C GLU A 419 15.96 -42.38 27.60
N ASP A 420 16.48 -41.44 28.41
CA ASP A 420 15.77 -40.83 29.53
C ASP A 420 14.69 -39.85 29.02
N PRO A 421 13.39 -40.13 29.24
CA PRO A 421 12.31 -39.28 28.76
C PRO A 421 12.36 -37.85 29.30
N VAL A 422 12.88 -37.65 30.50
CA VAL A 422 12.98 -36.31 31.13
C VAL A 422 14.04 -35.48 30.42
N LYS A 423 15.22 -36.04 30.18
CA LYS A 423 16.29 -35.36 29.43
C LYS A 423 15.88 -35.07 28.00
N CYS A 424 15.29 -36.06 27.33
CA CYS A 424 14.76 -35.92 25.97
C CYS A 424 13.75 -34.77 25.88
N GLY A 425 12.81 -34.72 26.83
CA GLY A 425 11.80 -33.67 26.89
C GLY A 425 12.37 -32.27 27.14
N ASN A 426 13.35 -32.13 28.05
CA ASN A 426 14.02 -30.85 28.31
C ASN A 426 14.85 -30.36 27.12
N ARG A 427 15.60 -31.26 26.45
CA ARG A 427 16.40 -30.93 25.27
C ARG A 427 15.52 -30.45 24.11
N LEU A 428 14.39 -31.13 23.89
CA LEU A 428 13.39 -30.72 22.91
C LEU A 428 12.70 -29.40 23.29
N TRP A 429 12.50 -29.13 24.58
CA TRP A 429 12.00 -27.85 25.07
C TRP A 429 12.97 -26.70 24.76
N LEU A 430 14.28 -26.86 25.00
CA LEU A 430 15.28 -25.85 24.63
C LEU A 430 15.23 -25.53 23.14
N CYS A 431 15.16 -26.57 22.30
CA CYS A 431 15.04 -26.43 20.85
C CYS A 431 13.73 -25.72 20.46
N SER A 432 12.61 -26.07 21.10
CA SER A 432 11.31 -25.47 20.78
C SER A 432 11.25 -24.00 21.19
N GLN A 433 11.84 -23.61 22.32
CA GLN A 433 11.91 -22.22 22.75
C GLN A 433 12.76 -21.37 21.80
N LEU A 434 13.89 -21.89 21.32
CA LEU A 434 14.71 -21.21 20.32
C LEU A 434 13.95 -21.05 19.00
N ALA A 435 13.28 -22.11 18.54
CA ALA A 435 12.48 -22.10 17.33
C ALA A 435 11.30 -21.12 17.42
N GLU A 436 10.59 -21.10 18.56
CA GLU A 436 9.53 -20.14 18.84
C GLU A 436 10.06 -18.72 18.86
N TRP A 437 11.21 -18.45 19.50
CA TRP A 437 11.80 -17.12 19.47
C TRP A 437 12.15 -16.67 18.05
N SER A 438 12.84 -17.50 17.27
CA SER A 438 13.18 -17.13 15.89
C SER A 438 11.91 -16.92 15.07
N GLY A 439 10.98 -17.87 15.17
CA GLY A 439 9.70 -17.86 14.50
C GLY A 439 8.76 -16.73 14.93
N ARG A 440 9.07 -15.95 15.98
CA ARG A 440 8.39 -14.69 16.34
C ARG A 440 8.78 -13.51 15.44
N HIS A 441 9.85 -13.63 14.67
CA HIS A 441 10.42 -12.51 13.90
C HIS A 441 10.62 -12.89 12.44
N LEU A 442 11.15 -14.08 12.18
CA LEU A 442 11.52 -14.59 10.87
C LEU A 442 11.31 -16.10 10.82
N ASP A 443 10.72 -16.57 9.73
CA ASP A 443 10.82 -17.98 9.38
C ASP A 443 12.15 -18.26 8.69
N LEU A 444 13.20 -18.47 9.50
CA LEU A 444 14.54 -18.77 8.99
C LEU A 444 14.60 -20.07 8.17
N ARG A 445 13.61 -20.96 8.28
CA ARG A 445 13.53 -22.19 7.46
C ARG A 445 13.29 -21.88 5.99
N ALA A 446 12.78 -20.69 5.67
CA ALA A 446 12.59 -20.26 4.30
C ALA A 446 13.93 -19.92 3.61
N ILE A 447 14.97 -19.54 4.37
CA ILE A 447 16.27 -19.10 3.85
C ILE A 447 17.05 -20.28 3.27
N VAL A 448 17.56 -20.12 2.06
CA VAL A 448 18.35 -21.13 1.33
C VAL A 448 19.80 -20.66 1.20
N PHE A 449 20.76 -21.50 1.57
CA PHE A 449 22.18 -21.29 1.28
C PHE A 449 22.61 -22.18 0.12
N ALA A 450 23.55 -21.68 -0.68
CA ALA A 450 24.12 -22.38 -1.82
C ALA A 450 25.27 -23.29 -1.40
#